data_AF-A0A937P7V9-F1
#
_entry.id   AF-A0A937P7V9-F1
#
_cell.length_a   1.000
_cell.length_b   1.000
_cell.length_c   1.000
_cell.angle_alpha   90.00
_cell.angle_beta   90.00
_cell.angle_gamma   90.00
#
_symmetry.space_group_name_H-M   'P 1'
#
loop_
_entity.id
_entity.type
_entity.pdbx_description
1 polymer ?
#
loop_
_entity_poly.entity_id
_entity_poly.type
_entity_poly.pdbx_seq_one_letter_code
_entity_poly.pdbx_strand_id
1 'polypeptide(L)'
;MGVICGLLGLAMISMQLVLDVPMWHIKSFGMFTVILLLVPYGLVTGYWMLIKSKEKISEWYDEKQWMDVSRAGFITLILSVLAMILIFILNIKSLPGGVFGILWFPFYLFFVLFVFSFCVLVFTNKS
;
A
#
# COMPACT_ATOMS: atom_id res chain seq x y z
N MET A 1 -10.70 4.58 2.68
CA MET A 1 -10.11 4.61 1.33
C MET A 1 -8.83 3.81 1.21
N GLY A 2 -7.80 4.05 2.04
CA GLY A 2 -6.52 3.32 1.94
C GLY A 2 -6.64 1.80 2.06
N VAL A 3 -7.47 1.28 2.98
CA VAL A 3 -7.74 -0.17 3.09
C VAL A 3 -8.32 -0.74 1.79
N ILE A 4 -9.31 -0.06 1.20
CA ILE A 4 -9.99 -0.50 -0.03
C ILE A 4 -9.02 -0.49 -1.21
N CYS A 5 -8.27 0.60 -1.39
CA CYS A 5 -7.30 0.73 -2.49
C CYS A 5 -6.17 -0.30 -2.36
N GLY A 6 -5.66 -0.49 -1.14
CA GLY A 6 -4.66 -1.50 -0.82
C GLY A 6 -5.15 -2.92 -1.10
N LEU A 7 -6.35 -3.27 -0.63
CA LEU A 7 -6.93 -4.60 -0.83
C LEU A 7 -7.19 -4.90 -2.32
N LEU A 8 -7.79 -3.95 -3.05
CA LEU A 8 -8.04 -4.12 -4.49
C LEU A 8 -6.73 -4.24 -5.28
N GLY A 9 -5.72 -3.42 -4.95
CA GLY A 9 -4.40 -3.52 -5.58
C GLY A 9 -3.72 -4.86 -5.33
N LEU A 10 -3.76 -5.36 -4.10
CA LEU A 10 -3.24 -6.70 -3.75
C LEU A 10 -4.01 -7.82 -4.46
N ALA A 11 -5.33 -7.73 -4.54
CA ALA A 11 -6.16 -8.71 -5.25
C ALA A 11 -5.85 -8.74 -6.75
N MET A 12 -5.64 -7.59 -7.38
CA MET A 12 -5.27 -7.53 -8.80
C MET A 12 -3.87 -8.13 -9.06
N ILE A 13 -2.92 -7.88 -8.16
CA ILE A 13 -1.57 -8.46 -8.27
C ILE A 13 -1.61 -9.97 -8.08
N SER A 14 -2.37 -10.48 -7.12
CA SER A 14 -2.50 -11.93 -6.90
C SER A 14 -3.17 -12.62 -8.09
N MET A 15 -4.19 -12.00 -8.71
CA MET A 15 -4.79 -12.52 -9.94
C MET A 15 -3.78 -12.60 -11.09
N GLN A 16 -2.93 -11.59 -11.27
CA GLN A 16 -1.89 -11.59 -12.32
C GLN A 16 -0.83 -12.68 -12.10
N LEU A 17 -0.55 -13.04 -10.85
CA LEU A 17 0.36 -14.13 -10.51
C LEU A 17 -0.25 -15.52 -10.74
N VAL A 18 -1.56 -15.69 -10.53
CA VAL A 18 -2.25 -16.97 -10.65
C VAL A 18 -2.65 -17.29 -12.10
N LEU A 19 -3.03 -16.28 -12.88
CA LEU A 19 -3.63 -16.45 -14.21
C LEU A 19 -2.63 -16.47 -15.38
N ASP A 20 -1.33 -16.55 -15.10
CA ASP A 20 -0.22 -16.57 -16.07
C ASP A 20 -0.42 -15.57 -17.23
N VAL A 21 -0.74 -14.32 -16.86
CA VAL A 21 -1.15 -13.28 -17.80
C VAL A 21 0.05 -12.85 -18.65
N PRO A 22 -0.10 -12.65 -19.98
CA PRO A 22 1.03 -12.29 -20.84
C PRO A 22 1.69 -10.98 -20.40
N MET A 23 3.03 -10.95 -20.47
CA MET A 23 3.87 -9.87 -19.93
C MET A 23 3.55 -8.48 -20.48
N TRP A 24 3.09 -8.39 -21.75
CA TRP A 24 2.65 -7.12 -22.36
C TRP A 24 1.40 -6.54 -21.69
N HIS A 25 0.48 -7.41 -21.27
CA HIS A 25 -0.74 -7.01 -20.58
C HIS A 25 -0.42 -6.50 -19.17
N ILE A 26 0.45 -7.22 -18.44
CA ILE A 26 0.94 -6.79 -17.12
C ILE A 26 1.63 -5.42 -17.19
N LYS A 27 2.48 -5.18 -18.19
CA LYS A 27 3.16 -3.90 -18.37
C LYS A 27 2.19 -2.75 -18.65
N SER A 28 1.26 -2.93 -19.60
CA SER A 28 0.41 -1.83 -20.06
C SER A 28 -0.80 -1.61 -19.14
N PHE A 29 -1.58 -2.66 -18.92
CA PHE A 29 -2.81 -2.58 -18.12
C PHE A 29 -2.52 -2.62 -16.62
N GLY A 30 -1.48 -3.36 -16.20
CA GLY A 30 -1.08 -3.40 -14.79
C GLY A 30 -0.65 -2.02 -14.29
N MET A 31 0.22 -1.31 -15.01
CA MET A 31 0.60 0.06 -14.62
C MET A 31 -0.58 1.03 -14.60
N PHE A 32 -1.45 0.98 -15.62
CA PHE A 32 -2.63 1.85 -15.67
C PHE A 32 -3.56 1.60 -14.47
N THR A 33 -3.79 0.34 -14.12
CA THR A 33 -4.63 -0.06 -12.98
C THR A 33 -4.04 0.41 -11.65
N VAL A 34 -2.71 0.27 -11.48
CA VAL A 34 -2.01 0.76 -10.29
C VAL A 34 -2.24 2.26 -10.11
N ILE A 35 -2.06 3.06 -11.17
CA ILE A 35 -2.27 4.51 -11.14
C ILE A 35 -3.74 4.81 -10.79
N LEU A 36 -4.68 4.17 -11.48
CA LEU A 36 -6.11 4.41 -11.31
C LEU A 36 -6.58 4.09 -9.88
N LEU A 37 -6.06 3.03 -9.26
CA LEU A 37 -6.36 2.68 -7.87
C LEU A 37 -5.73 3.65 -6.86
N LEU A 38 -4.65 4.33 -7.22
CA LEU A 38 -4.01 5.34 -6.35
C LEU A 38 -4.65 6.71 -6.44
N VAL A 39 -5.27 7.07 -7.56
CA VAL A 39 -6.00 8.34 -7.74
C VAL A 39 -6.98 8.62 -6.59
N PRO A 40 -7.94 7.74 -6.23
CA PRO A 40 -8.90 8.04 -5.18
C PRO A 40 -8.23 8.21 -3.81
N TYR A 41 -7.18 7.44 -3.52
CA TYR A 41 -6.41 7.61 -2.29
C TYR A 41 -5.68 8.96 -2.27
N GLY A 42 -4.98 9.30 -3.36
CA GLY A 42 -4.25 10.56 -3.50
C GLY A 42 -5.15 11.80 -3.45
N LEU A 43 -6.34 11.75 -4.04
CA LEU A 43 -7.31 12.84 -3.96
C LEU A 43 -7.79 13.06 -2.52
N VAL A 44 -8.12 11.99 -1.80
CA VAL A 44 -8.60 12.10 -0.41
C VAL A 44 -7.50 12.57 0.53
N THR A 45 -6.29 12.02 0.42
CA THR A 45 -5.16 12.45 1.26
C THR A 45 -4.71 13.87 0.91
N GLY A 46 -4.66 14.23 -0.37
CA GLY A 46 -4.35 15.58 -0.82
C GLY A 46 -5.37 16.60 -0.33
N TYR A 47 -6.67 16.30 -0.46
CA TYR A 47 -7.74 17.14 0.08
C TYR A 47 -7.62 17.32 1.60
N TRP A 48 -7.36 16.24 2.33
CA TRP A 48 -7.13 16.29 3.77
C TRP A 48 -5.91 17.15 4.14
N MET A 49 -4.80 17.03 3.41
CA MET A 49 -3.61 17.87 3.61
C MET A 49 -3.89 19.35 3.37
N LEU A 50 -4.68 19.68 2.34
CA LEU A 50 -5.06 21.08 2.06
C LEU A 50 -5.89 21.69 3.19
N ILE A 51 -6.80 20.91 3.80
CA ILE A 51 -7.54 21.37 4.99
C ILE A 51 -6.58 21.56 6.16
N LYS A 52 -5.77 20.55 6.48
CA LYS A 52 -4.86 20.59 7.63
C LYS A 52 -3.81 21.69 7.53
N SER A 53 -3.32 22.02 6.34
CA SER A 53 -2.38 23.13 6.12
C SER A 53 -2.91 24.51 6.58
N LYS A 54 -4.23 24.64 6.76
CA LYS A 54 -4.88 25.88 7.24
C LYS A 54 -5.10 25.89 8.75
N GLU A 55 -4.92 24.76 9.43
CA GLU A 55 -5.06 24.59 10.87
C GLU A 55 -3.71 24.74 11.59
N LYS A 56 -3.73 25.12 12.88
CA LYS A 56 -2.50 25.15 13.69
C LYS A 56 -1.98 23.73 13.89
N ILE A 57 -0.66 23.55 13.85
CA ILE A 57 0.00 22.23 14.00
C ILE A 57 -0.44 21.49 15.27
N SER A 58 -0.71 22.22 16.36
CA SER A 58 -1.21 21.65 17.63
C SER A 58 -2.60 21.02 17.54
N GLU A 59 -3.36 21.28 16.47
CA GLU A 59 -4.73 20.78 16.25
C GLU A 59 -4.75 19.64 15.20
N TRP A 60 -3.59 19.27 14.66
CA TRP A 60 -3.54 18.23 13.60
C TRP A 60 -3.83 16.85 14.14
N TYR A 61 -3.21 16.52 15.28
CA TYR A 61 -3.35 15.24 15.97
C TYR A 61 -3.32 15.46 17.48
N ASP A 62 -4.24 14.82 18.18
CA ASP A 62 -4.12 14.62 19.63
C ASP A 62 -2.98 13.61 19.91
N GLU A 63 -2.40 13.65 21.11
CA GLU A 63 -1.30 12.77 21.55
C GLU A 63 -1.65 11.29 21.33
N LYS A 64 -2.90 10.92 21.61
CA LYS A 64 -3.44 9.58 21.36
C LYS A 64 -3.41 9.21 19.87
N GLN A 65 -3.84 10.11 19.00
CA GLN A 65 -3.86 9.87 17.55
C GLN A 65 -2.45 9.76 16.98
N TRP A 66 -1.51 10.57 17.49
CA TRP A 66 -0.11 10.51 17.09
C TRP A 66 0.55 9.18 17.49
N MET A 67 0.23 8.68 18.69
CA MET A 67 0.69 7.37 19.14
C MET A 67 0.11 6.23 18.28
N ASP A 68 -1.17 6.27 17.94
CA ASP A 68 -1.82 5.26 17.09
C ASP A 68 -1.21 5.20 15.69
N VAL A 69 -0.98 6.37 15.07
CA VAL A 69 -0.33 6.47 13.75
C VAL A 69 1.11 5.95 13.81
N SER A 70 1.86 6.30 14.86
CA SER A 70 3.24 5.84 15.03
C SER A 70 3.31 4.32 15.21
N ARG A 71 2.40 3.75 16.02
CA ARG A 71 2.29 2.30 16.21
C ARG A 71 1.93 1.57 14.92
N ALA A 72 0.98 2.12 14.15
CA ALA A 72 0.61 1.57 12.84
C ALA A 72 1.78 1.63 11.85
N GLY A 73 2.53 2.75 11.83
CA GLY A 73 3.73 2.91 11.01
C GLY A 73 4.81 1.87 11.34
N PHE A 74 5.08 1.65 12.62
CA PHE A 74 6.06 0.66 13.07
C PHE A 74 5.68 -0.78 12.68
N ILE A 75 4.42 -1.17 12.89
CA ILE A 75 3.92 -2.48 12.48
C ILE A 75 4.00 -2.66 10.97
N THR A 76 3.63 -1.62 10.21
CA THR A 76 3.71 -1.63 8.75
C THR A 76 5.15 -1.82 8.28
N LEU A 77 6.10 -1.13 8.89
CA LEU A 77 7.52 -1.26 8.56
C LEU A 77 8.00 -2.70 8.75
N ILE A 78 7.76 -3.29 9.93
CA ILE A 78 8.14 -4.69 10.23
C ILE A 78 7.53 -5.64 9.21
N LEU A 79 6.22 -5.56 9.00
CA LEU A 79 5.51 -6.46 8.09
C LEU A 79 5.97 -6.27 6.63
N SER A 80 6.26 -5.03 6.22
CA SER A 80 6.72 -4.74 4.86
C SER A 80 8.11 -5.33 4.59
N VAL A 81 9.04 -5.22 5.55
CA VAL A 81 10.37 -5.83 5.46
C VAL A 81 10.25 -7.35 5.38
N LEU A 82 9.47 -7.97 6.27
CA LEU A 82 9.26 -9.42 6.26
C LEU A 82 8.62 -9.90 4.94
N ALA A 83 7.61 -9.19 4.44
CA ALA A 83 6.96 -9.52 3.17
C ALA A 83 7.93 -9.43 1.99
N MET A 84 8.75 -8.37 1.92
CA MET A 84 9.73 -8.21 0.84
C MET A 84 10.86 -9.24 0.91
N ILE A 85 11.33 -9.61 2.11
CA ILE A 85 12.29 -10.70 2.29
C ILE A 85 11.69 -12.02 1.80
N LEU A 86 10.44 -12.33 2.17
CA LEU A 86 9.77 -13.55 1.73
C LEU A 86 9.66 -13.60 0.20
N ILE A 87 9.22 -12.50 -0.43
CA ILE A 87 9.14 -12.41 -1.89
C ILE A 87 10.49 -12.60 -2.56
N PHE A 88 11.53 -12.00 -2.00
CA PHE A 88 12.89 -12.13 -2.51
C PHE A 88 13.38 -13.58 -2.48
N ILE A 89 13.20 -14.29 -1.34
CA ILE A 89 13.59 -15.69 -1.19
C ILE A 89 12.82 -16.57 -2.19
N LEU A 90 11.51 -16.37 -2.33
CA LEU A 90 10.65 -17.15 -3.23
C LEU A 90 10.99 -16.94 -4.72
N ASN A 91 11.52 -15.78 -5.08
CA ASN A 91 11.78 -15.40 -6.47
C ASN A 91 13.25 -15.36 -6.85
N ILE A 92 14.17 -15.77 -5.97
CA ILE A 92 15.62 -15.64 -6.19
C ILE A 92 16.10 -16.27 -7.50
N LYS A 93 15.45 -17.34 -7.96
CA LYS A 93 15.78 -18.06 -9.21
C LYS A 93 15.18 -17.42 -10.48
N SER A 94 14.22 -16.51 -10.32
CA SER A 94 13.42 -15.89 -11.39
C SER A 94 13.84 -14.45 -11.68
N LEU A 95 14.88 -13.94 -11.00
CA LEU A 95 15.50 -12.64 -11.29
C LEU A 95 16.73 -12.81 -12.20
N PRO A 96 16.92 -11.96 -13.23
CA PRO A 96 16.08 -10.85 -13.70
C PRO A 96 15.14 -11.26 -14.85
N GLY A 97 13.88 -10.80 -14.82
CA GLY A 97 12.94 -10.91 -15.95
C GLY A 97 11.60 -11.60 -15.67
N GLY A 98 11.43 -12.23 -14.51
CA GLY A 98 10.15 -12.82 -14.10
C GLY A 98 9.05 -11.79 -13.79
N VAL A 99 7.80 -12.26 -13.68
CA VAL A 99 6.60 -11.44 -13.37
C VAL A 99 6.81 -10.57 -12.11
N PHE A 100 7.49 -11.10 -11.10
CA PHE A 100 7.83 -10.36 -9.88
C PHE A 100 8.81 -9.20 -10.10
N GLY A 101 9.65 -9.23 -11.14
CA GLY A 101 10.53 -8.11 -11.49
C GLY A 101 9.79 -6.84 -11.89
N ILE A 102 8.52 -6.95 -12.30
CA ILE A 102 7.64 -5.82 -12.61
C ILE A 102 6.70 -5.51 -11.45
N LEU A 103 6.16 -6.55 -10.80
CA LEU A 103 5.11 -6.40 -9.79
C LEU A 103 5.63 -6.12 -8.37
N TRP A 104 6.94 -6.21 -8.11
CA TRP A 104 7.51 -5.98 -6.77
C TRP A 104 7.13 -4.62 -6.17
N PHE A 105 7.24 -3.54 -6.96
CA PHE A 105 6.94 -2.19 -6.49
C PHE A 105 5.44 -1.97 -6.28
N PRO A 106 4.56 -2.28 -7.25
CA PRO A 106 3.12 -2.26 -7.03
C PRO A 106 2.68 -3.07 -5.80
N PHE A 107 3.25 -4.27 -5.63
CA PHE A 107 2.95 -5.12 -4.48
C PHE A 107 3.34 -4.43 -3.18
N TYR A 108 4.59 -3.96 -3.08
CA TYR A 108 5.09 -3.27 -1.89
C TYR A 108 4.21 -2.06 -1.54
N LEU A 109 3.86 -1.26 -2.55
CA LEU A 109 3.06 -0.05 -2.37
C LEU A 109 1.67 -0.38 -1.82
N PHE A 110 0.93 -1.30 -2.44
CA PHE A 110 -0.41 -1.65 -1.99
C PHE A 110 -0.40 -2.43 -0.67
N PHE A 111 0.65 -3.22 -0.41
CA PHE A 111 0.84 -3.91 0.86
C PHE A 111 1.02 -2.92 2.01
N VAL A 112 1.95 -1.97 1.87
CA VAL A 112 2.17 -0.91 2.87
C VAL A 112 0.91 -0.08 3.06
N LEU A 113 0.25 0.31 1.97
CA LEU A 113 -0.99 1.09 2.02
C LEU A 113 -2.10 0.35 2.78
N PHE A 114 -2.27 -0.95 2.50
CA PHE A 114 -3.26 -1.80 3.14
C PHE A 114 -2.96 -1.95 4.63
N VAL A 115 -1.76 -2.42 4.99
CA VAL A 115 -1.37 -2.70 6.37
C VAL A 115 -1.43 -1.43 7.22
N PHE A 116 -0.87 -0.33 6.73
CA PHE A 116 -0.91 0.94 7.45
C PHE A 116 -2.33 1.40 7.70
N SER A 117 -3.15 1.46 6.64
CA SER A 117 -4.54 1.92 6.75
C SER A 117 -5.38 1.01 7.62
N PHE A 118 -5.13 -0.30 7.58
CA PHE A 118 -5.83 -1.28 8.39
C PHE A 118 -5.45 -1.15 9.87
N CYS A 119 -4.16 -1.04 10.18
CA CYS A 119 -3.68 -0.84 11.55
C CYS A 119 -4.23 0.46 12.15
N VAL A 120 -4.18 1.57 11.42
CA VAL A 120 -4.77 2.85 11.87
C VAL A 120 -6.26 2.67 12.16
N LEU A 121 -7.02 2.08 11.24
CA LEU A 121 -8.46 1.85 11.43
C LEU A 121 -8.75 1.00 12.68
N VAL A 122 -7.98 -0.06 12.91
CA VAL A 122 -8.14 -0.95 14.07
C VAL A 122 -7.81 -0.25 15.37
N PHE A 123 -6.75 0.57 15.43
CA PHE A 123 -6.38 1.29 16.64
C PHE A 123 -7.34 2.43 16.95
N THR A 124 -7.80 3.17 15.94
CA THR A 124 -8.81 4.21 16.13
C THR A 124 -10.15 3.64 16.60
N ASN A 125 -10.59 2.47 16.10
CA ASN A 125 -11.86 1.86 16.52
C ASN A 125 -11.84 1.23 17.92
N LYS A 126 -10.66 0.96 18.48
CA LYS A 126 -10.50 0.44 19.85
C LYS A 126 -10.36 1.54 20.90
N SER A 127 -10.33 2.79 20.45
CA SER A 127 -10.02 4.02 21.19
C SER A 127 -11.28 4.66 21.75
#